data_AF-I3THK3-F1
#
_entry.id   AF-I3THK3-F1
#
_cell.length_a   1.000
_cell.length_b   1.000
_cell.length_c   1.000
_cell.angle_alpha   90.00
_cell.angle_beta   90.00
_cell.angle_gamma   90.00
#
_symmetry.space_group_name_H-M   'P 1'
#
loop_
_entity.id
_entity.type
_entity.pdbx_description
1 polymer ?
#
loop_
_entity_poly.entity_id
_entity_poly.type
_entity_poly.pdbx_seq_one_letter_code
_entity_poly.pdbx_strand_id
1 'polypeptide(L)'
;MRHPKLKALYGLWLRLCAGGSFPALDGMSPADLRPWLDNMAILGLDETGGYVYRYYSPAYASAFGGDLTGCTLARIAADRAAVLAAEYDAVRADRLPVSRVYTAMFDGEQQTWERLVLPFFDLDGEVSKLLVAAYRVDA
;
A
#
# COMPACT_ATOMS: atom_id res chain seq x y z
N MET A 1 -5.61 -3.23 13.68
CA MET A 1 -6.39 -2.94 12.47
C MET A 1 -7.84 -2.69 12.84
N ARG A 2 -8.42 -1.53 12.46
CA ARG A 2 -9.76 -1.06 12.86
C ARG A 2 -10.77 -1.22 11.71
N HIS A 3 -10.44 -0.71 10.53
CA HIS A 3 -11.34 -0.61 9.38
C HIS A 3 -11.66 -1.98 8.76
N PRO A 4 -12.94 -2.32 8.53
CA PRO A 4 -13.35 -3.65 8.06
C PRO A 4 -12.81 -3.99 6.69
N LYS A 5 -12.67 -3.02 5.77
CA LYS A 5 -12.05 -3.26 4.46
C LYS A 5 -10.58 -3.66 4.59
N LEU A 6 -9.82 -3.02 5.47
CA LEU A 6 -8.41 -3.37 5.67
C LEU A 6 -8.28 -4.76 6.29
N LYS A 7 -9.15 -5.10 7.27
CA LYS A 7 -9.20 -6.45 7.85
C LYS A 7 -9.48 -7.51 6.78
N ALA A 8 -10.43 -7.25 5.89
CA ALA A 8 -10.76 -8.16 4.80
C ALA A 8 -9.60 -8.31 3.79
N LEU A 9 -8.88 -7.22 3.50
CA LEU A 9 -7.72 -7.23 2.61
C LEU A 9 -6.55 -8.03 3.20
N TYR A 10 -6.27 -7.82 4.48
CA TYR A 10 -5.28 -8.64 5.21
C TYR A 10 -5.70 -10.11 5.25
N GLY A 11 -6.98 -10.40 5.46
CA GLY A 11 -7.51 -11.76 5.40
C GLY A 11 -7.36 -12.41 4.02
N LEU A 12 -7.49 -11.64 2.93
CA LEU A 12 -7.15 -12.12 1.58
C LEU A 12 -5.68 -12.48 1.48
N TRP A 13 -4.79 -11.57 1.90
CA TRP A 13 -3.35 -11.81 1.88
C TRP A 13 -2.95 -13.07 2.65
N LEU A 14 -3.48 -13.27 3.86
CA LEU A 14 -3.25 -14.48 4.65
C LEU A 14 -3.69 -15.76 3.93
N ARG A 15 -4.81 -15.74 3.21
CA ARG A 15 -5.28 -16.90 2.43
C ARG A 15 -4.35 -17.21 1.26
N LEU A 16 -3.75 -16.19 0.64
CA LEU A 16 -2.76 -16.40 -0.42
C LEU A 16 -1.48 -17.03 0.13
N CYS A 17 -1.05 -16.64 1.33
CA CYS A 17 0.09 -17.25 2.01
C CYS A 17 -0.15 -18.70 2.46
N ALA A 18 -1.40 -19.09 2.71
CA ALA A 18 -1.76 -20.41 3.25
C ALA A 18 -1.40 -21.58 2.31
N GLY A 19 -1.08 -21.32 1.03
CA GLY A 19 -0.61 -22.31 0.07
C GLY A 19 0.86 -22.75 0.27
N GLY A 20 1.56 -22.22 1.27
CA GLY A 20 2.99 -22.51 1.50
C GLY A 20 3.92 -21.79 0.51
N SER A 21 3.38 -20.95 -0.36
CA SER A 21 4.10 -20.07 -1.27
C SER A 21 3.91 -18.62 -0.87
N PHE A 22 4.89 -17.79 -1.24
CA PHE A 22 4.74 -16.35 -1.11
C PHE A 22 3.68 -15.82 -2.08
N PRO A 23 2.83 -14.87 -1.68
CA PRO A 23 1.81 -14.32 -2.56
C PRO A 23 2.44 -13.46 -3.66
N ALA A 24 2.20 -13.82 -4.91
CA ALA A 24 2.57 -13.01 -6.07
C ALA A 24 1.39 -12.16 -6.54
N LEU A 25 1.61 -10.85 -6.72
CA LEU A 25 0.55 -9.94 -7.15
C LEU A 25 0.09 -10.23 -8.59
N ASP A 26 1.01 -10.65 -9.47
CA ASP A 26 0.72 -10.92 -10.88
C ASP A 26 -0.16 -12.15 -11.11
N GLY A 27 -0.27 -13.01 -10.10
CA GLY A 27 -1.21 -14.13 -10.12
C GLY A 27 -2.65 -13.75 -9.76
N MET A 28 -2.89 -12.50 -9.32
CA MET A 28 -4.24 -12.03 -8.98
C MET A 28 -4.89 -11.30 -10.14
N SER A 29 -6.19 -11.53 -10.31
CA SER A 29 -6.99 -10.75 -11.23
C SER A 29 -7.41 -9.41 -10.59
N PRO A 30 -7.67 -8.36 -11.38
CA PRO A 30 -8.28 -7.14 -10.87
C PRO A 30 -9.63 -7.38 -10.17
N ALA A 31 -10.35 -8.45 -10.53
CA ALA A 31 -11.62 -8.81 -9.92
C ALA A 31 -11.46 -9.22 -8.44
N ASP A 32 -10.34 -9.87 -8.10
CA ASP A 32 -10.02 -10.27 -6.72
C ASP A 32 -9.78 -9.04 -5.83
N LEU A 33 -9.26 -7.96 -6.42
CA LEU A 33 -8.98 -6.69 -5.73
C LEU A 33 -10.12 -5.68 -5.81
N ARG A 34 -11.19 -5.97 -6.56
CA ARG A 34 -12.34 -5.07 -6.78
C ARG A 34 -12.86 -4.38 -5.51
N PRO A 35 -12.97 -5.04 -4.34
CA PRO A 35 -13.48 -4.40 -3.13
C PRO A 35 -12.63 -3.22 -2.60
N TRP A 36 -11.38 -3.08 -3.07
CA TRP A 36 -10.38 -2.10 -2.62
C TRP A 36 -9.82 -1.21 -3.73
N LEU A 37 -10.16 -1.47 -5.00
CA LEU A 37 -9.58 -0.76 -6.15
C LEU A 37 -9.60 0.75 -5.97
N ASP A 38 -10.68 1.34 -5.47
CA ASP A 38 -10.81 2.80 -5.33
C ASP A 38 -9.97 3.42 -4.21
N ASN A 39 -9.40 2.62 -3.30
CA ASN A 39 -8.72 3.09 -2.08
C ASN A 39 -7.33 2.48 -1.93
N MET A 40 -6.68 2.16 -3.06
CA MET A 40 -5.38 1.53 -3.06
C MET A 40 -4.39 2.15 -4.04
N ALA A 41 -3.12 1.85 -3.80
CA ALA A 41 -2.00 2.07 -4.70
C ALA A 41 -1.12 0.82 -4.72
N ILE A 42 -0.45 0.56 -5.85
CA ILE A 42 0.56 -0.48 -5.96
C ILE A 42 1.88 0.19 -6.24
N LEU A 43 2.89 -0.14 -5.45
CA LEU A 43 4.28 0.22 -5.71
C LEU A 43 5.01 -1.01 -6.25
N GLY A 44 5.85 -0.77 -7.24
CA GLY A 44 6.91 -1.70 -7.63
C GLY A 44 8.27 -1.09 -7.30
N LEU A 45 9.30 -1.83 -7.69
CA LEU A 45 10.68 -1.35 -7.65
C LEU A 45 11.12 -0.85 -9.04
N ASP A 46 12.03 0.12 -9.05
CA ASP A 46 12.80 0.51 -10.24
C ASP A 46 14.15 -0.24 -10.28
N GLU A 47 14.97 0.03 -11.31
CA GLU A 47 16.26 -0.62 -11.53
C GLU A 47 17.28 -0.38 -10.40
N THR A 48 17.09 0.67 -9.61
CA THR A 48 17.94 0.99 -8.45
C THR A 48 17.40 0.43 -7.13
N GLY A 49 16.24 -0.25 -7.17
CA GLY A 49 15.53 -0.74 -5.99
C GLY A 49 14.70 0.33 -5.29
N GLY A 50 14.53 1.51 -5.92
CA GLY A 50 13.68 2.60 -5.47
C GLY A 50 12.20 2.34 -5.72
N TYR A 51 11.34 2.99 -4.93
CA TYR A 51 9.89 2.81 -5.03
C TYR A 51 9.28 3.66 -6.15
N VAL A 52 8.48 3.02 -6.99
CA VAL A 52 7.70 3.66 -8.05
C VAL A 52 6.25 3.22 -8.00
N TYR A 53 5.31 4.18 -8.06
CA TYR A 53 3.88 3.88 -8.12
C TYR A 53 3.53 3.30 -9.49
N ARG A 54 3.06 2.06 -9.51
CA ARG A 54 2.60 1.34 -10.72
C ARG A 54 1.09 1.44 -10.92
N TYR A 55 0.36 1.63 -9.82
CA TYR A 55 -1.07 1.90 -9.82
C TYR A 55 -1.40 2.89 -8.71
N TYR A 56 -2.29 3.83 -9.01
CA TYR A 56 -2.82 4.78 -8.06
C TYR A 56 -4.29 5.00 -8.38
N SER A 57 -5.18 4.65 -7.45
CA SER A 57 -6.61 4.76 -7.73
C SER A 57 -7.09 6.22 -7.70
N PRO A 58 -8.12 6.58 -8.49
CA PRO A 58 -8.61 7.95 -8.54
C PRO A 58 -9.10 8.50 -7.19
N ALA A 59 -9.80 7.70 -6.38
CA ALA A 59 -10.26 8.18 -5.08
C ALA A 59 -9.10 8.34 -4.08
N TYR A 60 -8.09 7.47 -4.16
CA TYR A 60 -6.84 7.62 -3.41
C TYR A 60 -6.06 8.86 -3.87
N ALA A 61 -6.03 9.17 -5.17
CA ALA A 61 -5.44 10.41 -5.73
C ALA A 61 -6.13 11.65 -5.18
N SER A 62 -7.46 11.64 -5.16
CA SER A 62 -8.23 12.75 -4.59
C SER A 62 -7.92 12.97 -3.11
N ALA A 63 -7.72 11.91 -2.33
CA ALA A 63 -7.46 12.02 -0.90
C ALA A 63 -6.01 12.44 -0.55
N PHE A 64 -5.03 12.11 -1.39
CA PHE A 64 -3.61 12.24 -1.06
C PHE A 64 -2.82 13.22 -1.94
N GLY A 65 -3.52 14.07 -2.70
CA GLY A 65 -2.89 15.20 -3.40
C GLY A 65 -2.47 14.93 -4.83
N GLY A 66 -3.15 14.02 -5.53
CA GLY A 66 -3.01 13.78 -6.97
C GLY A 66 -2.53 12.38 -7.34
N ASP A 67 -2.63 12.06 -8.63
CA ASP A 67 -2.15 10.80 -9.19
C ASP A 67 -0.62 10.79 -9.23
N LEU A 68 -0.03 9.79 -8.59
CA LEU A 68 1.42 9.59 -8.55
C LEU A 68 1.89 8.44 -9.45
N THR A 69 1.03 7.88 -10.29
CA THR A 69 1.39 6.79 -11.20
C THR A 69 2.61 7.16 -12.06
N GLY A 70 3.61 6.28 -12.09
CA GLY A 70 4.90 6.50 -12.75
C GLY A 70 5.90 7.35 -11.95
N CYS A 71 5.47 7.98 -10.85
CA CYS A 71 6.35 8.78 -10.00
C CYS A 71 7.02 7.94 -8.91
N THR A 72 8.18 8.41 -8.45
CA THR A 72 8.87 7.90 -7.27
C THR A 72 8.50 8.73 -6.02
N LEU A 73 8.98 8.31 -4.85
CA LEU A 73 8.80 9.08 -3.60
C LEU A 73 9.42 10.48 -3.66
N ALA A 74 10.37 10.75 -4.57
CA ALA A 74 10.96 12.07 -4.76
C ALA A 74 9.93 13.14 -5.20
N ARG A 75 8.77 12.73 -5.73
CA ARG A 75 7.69 13.67 -6.08
C ARG A 75 6.92 14.17 -4.87
N ILE A 76 7.04 13.48 -3.73
CA ILE A 76 6.37 13.78 -2.47
C ILE A 76 7.26 14.70 -1.64
N ALA A 77 6.66 15.57 -0.81
CA ALA A 77 7.40 16.38 0.15
C ALA A 77 8.32 15.51 1.04
N ALA A 78 9.54 15.97 1.28
CA ALA A 78 10.63 15.15 1.81
C ALA A 78 10.33 14.52 3.19
N ASP A 79 9.65 15.26 4.06
CA ASP A 79 9.20 14.80 5.37
C ASP A 79 8.23 13.61 5.26
N ARG A 80 7.26 13.70 4.35
CA ARG A 80 6.29 12.62 4.09
C ARG A 80 6.93 11.45 3.35
N ALA A 81 7.82 11.74 2.39
CA ALA A 81 8.55 10.73 1.65
C ALA A 81 9.41 9.87 2.57
N ALA A 82 10.10 10.48 3.55
CA ALA A 82 10.91 9.76 4.53
C ALA A 82 10.06 8.80 5.39
N VAL A 83 8.89 9.25 5.84
CA VAL A 83 7.97 8.40 6.61
C VAL A 83 7.45 7.23 5.77
N LEU A 84 7.09 7.46 4.51
CA LEU A 84 6.64 6.39 3.61
C LEU A 84 7.77 5.41 3.28
N ALA A 85 8.98 5.91 3.03
CA ALA A 85 10.15 5.09 2.76
C ALA A 85 10.46 4.16 3.94
N ALA A 86 10.52 4.69 5.16
CA ALA A 86 10.77 3.88 6.36
C ALA A 86 9.70 2.78 6.55
N GLU A 87 8.42 3.08 6.28
CA GLU A 87 7.34 2.09 6.35
C GLU A 87 7.48 1.00 5.26
N TYR A 88 7.84 1.37 4.04
CA TYR A 88 8.05 0.41 2.96
C TYR A 88 9.31 -0.45 3.15
N ASP A 89 10.38 0.16 3.65
CA ASP A 89 11.64 -0.52 3.97
C ASP A 89 11.42 -1.55 5.08
N ALA A 90 10.64 -1.22 6.11
CA ALA A 90 10.27 -2.17 7.16
C ALA A 90 9.49 -3.37 6.61
N VAL A 91 8.48 -3.13 5.76
CA VAL A 91 7.70 -4.22 5.13
C VAL A 91 8.57 -5.11 4.26
N ARG A 92 9.52 -4.54 3.52
CA ARG A 92 10.46 -5.33 2.69
C ARG A 92 11.45 -6.12 3.54
N ALA A 93 12.04 -5.51 4.57
CA ALA A 93 13.02 -6.14 5.43
C ALA A 93 12.41 -7.28 6.25
N ASP A 94 11.24 -7.03 6.86
CA ASP A 94 10.58 -8.01 7.73
C ASP A 94 9.75 -9.02 6.95
N ARG A 95 9.44 -8.73 5.67
CA ARG A 95 8.53 -9.51 4.82
C ARG A 95 7.14 -9.67 5.44
N LEU A 96 6.74 -8.71 6.28
CA LEU A 96 5.50 -8.71 7.03
C LEU A 96 4.66 -7.47 6.73
N PRO A 97 3.33 -7.62 6.71
CA PRO A 97 2.42 -6.48 6.63
C PRO A 97 2.61 -5.46 7.76
N VAL A 98 2.53 -4.18 7.41
CA VAL A 98 2.49 -3.08 8.39
C VAL A 98 1.16 -2.34 8.28
N SER A 99 0.57 -2.02 9.43
CA SER A 99 -0.61 -1.18 9.52
C SER A 99 -0.37 -0.04 10.50
N ARG A 100 -0.82 1.15 10.12
CA ARG A 100 -0.71 2.36 10.95
C ARG A 100 -2.01 3.16 10.92
N VAL A 101 -2.28 3.86 12.01
CA VAL A 101 -3.31 4.89 12.08
C VAL A 101 -2.61 6.22 12.30
N TYR A 102 -3.00 7.26 11.57
CA TYR A 102 -2.47 8.59 11.74
C TYR A 102 -3.53 9.66 11.52
N THR A 103 -3.37 10.78 12.19
CA THR A 103 -4.24 11.96 12.08
C THR A 103 -3.43 13.11 11.51
N ALA A 104 -3.94 13.76 10.47
CA ALA A 104 -3.30 14.92 9.86
C ALA A 104 -4.36 15.87 9.27
N MET A 105 -3.91 17.03 8.80
CA MET A 105 -4.75 17.98 8.08
C MET A 105 -4.83 17.60 6.60
N PHE A 106 -6.05 17.40 6.09
CA PHE A 106 -6.37 17.14 4.70
C PHE A 106 -7.45 18.13 4.27
N ASP A 107 -7.17 18.93 3.23
CA ASP A 107 -8.08 19.97 2.72
C ASP A 107 -8.64 20.91 3.80
N GLY A 108 -7.81 21.24 4.79
CA GLY A 108 -8.19 22.13 5.89
C GLY A 108 -8.97 21.47 7.03
N GLU A 109 -9.27 20.16 6.93
CA GLU A 109 -9.93 19.39 7.98
C GLU A 109 -8.98 18.39 8.64
N GLN A 110 -9.11 18.18 9.95
CA GLN A 110 -8.42 17.11 10.63
C GLN A 110 -9.10 15.77 10.30
N GLN A 111 -8.33 14.85 9.72
CA GLN A 111 -8.84 13.52 9.37
C GLN A 111 -7.92 12.44 9.93
N THR A 112 -8.52 11.34 10.40
CA THR A 112 -7.80 10.14 10.83
C THR A 112 -7.93 9.06 9.76
N TRP A 113 -6.81 8.48 9.39
CA TRP A 113 -6.71 7.44 8.37
C TRP A 113 -6.01 6.22 8.94
N GLU A 114 -6.52 5.04 8.59
CA GLU A 114 -5.80 3.79 8.76
C GLU A 114 -5.24 3.35 7.41
N ARG A 115 -3.97 2.95 7.40
CA ARG A 115 -3.25 2.45 6.24
C ARG A 115 -2.78 1.02 6.50
N LEU A 116 -2.77 0.21 5.45
CA LEU A 116 -2.21 -1.13 5.42
C LEU A 116 -1.26 -1.23 4.22
N VAL A 117 -0.08 -1.77 4.46
CA VAL A 117 0.92 -2.10 3.44
C VAL A 117 1.14 -3.60 3.45
N LEU A 118 0.97 -4.23 2.29
CA LEU A 118 1.14 -5.67 2.11
C LEU A 118 2.31 -5.98 1.16
N PRO A 119 3.25 -6.85 1.54
CA PRO A 119 4.29 -7.32 0.65
C PRO A 119 3.76 -8.38 -0.31
N PHE A 120 4.15 -8.27 -1.57
CA PHE A 120 3.98 -9.29 -2.60
C PHE A 120 5.34 -9.63 -3.18
N PHE A 121 5.51 -10.89 -3.55
CA PHE A 121 6.81 -11.48 -3.79
C PHE A 121 6.96 -11.92 -5.24
N ASP A 122 8.19 -11.92 -5.73
CA ASP A 122 8.55 -12.58 -6.97
C ASP A 122 8.80 -14.09 -6.79
N LEU A 123 9.26 -14.75 -7.85
CA LEU A 123 9.53 -16.18 -7.87
C LEU A 123 10.72 -16.60 -6.98
N ASP A 124 11.61 -15.66 -6.68
CA ASP A 124 12.77 -15.88 -5.82
C ASP A 124 12.41 -15.67 -4.33
N GLY A 125 11.17 -15.26 -4.04
CA GLY A 125 10.70 -15.01 -2.69
C GLY A 125 11.15 -13.66 -2.13
N GLU A 126 11.56 -12.74 -2.99
CA GLU A 126 11.88 -11.36 -2.62
C GLU A 126 10.66 -10.45 -2.81
N VAL A 127 10.54 -9.43 -1.96
CA VAL A 127 9.44 -8.47 -2.06
C VAL A 127 9.65 -7.59 -3.29
N SER A 128 8.82 -7.80 -4.31
CA SER A 128 8.89 -7.09 -5.60
C SER A 128 7.82 -6.01 -5.73
N LYS A 129 6.70 -6.13 -5.00
CA LYS A 129 5.58 -5.20 -5.03
C LYS A 129 5.01 -4.96 -3.64
N LEU A 130 4.51 -3.75 -3.43
CA LEU A 130 3.76 -3.39 -2.23
C LEU A 130 2.35 -2.96 -2.63
N LEU A 131 1.34 -3.55 -2.00
CA LEU A 131 -0.04 -3.05 -2.10
C LEU A 131 -0.32 -2.20 -0.87
N VAL A 132 -0.70 -0.96 -1.12
CA VAL A 132 -1.08 0.01 -0.11
C VAL A 132 -2.57 0.25 -0.21
N ALA A 133 -3.29 0.14 0.91
CA ALA A 133 -4.68 0.61 1.00
C ALA A 133 -4.83 1.53 2.20
N ALA A 134 -5.68 2.56 2.08
CA ALA A 134 -6.01 3.43 3.20
C ALA A 134 -7.49 3.77 3.23
N TYR A 135 -8.04 3.89 4.44
CA TYR A 135 -9.43 4.28 4.67
C TYR A 135 -9.51 5.26 5.83
N ARG A 136 -10.46 6.18 5.75
CA ARG A 136 -10.83 7.02 6.90
C ARG A 136 -11.35 6.14 8.02
N VAL A 137 -11.01 6.50 9.25
CA VAL A 137 -11.53 5.89 10.47
C VAL A 137 -11.97 7.00 11.40
N ASP A 138 -13.00 6.72 12.18
CA ASP A 138 -13.38 7.61 13.28
C ASP A 138 -12.24 7.65 14.29
N ALA A 139 -11.96 8.86 14.80
CA ALA A 139 -10.90 9.12 15.77
C ALA A 139 -11.18 8.43 17.10
#